data_AF-A0A0G0WKS1-F1
#
_entry.id   AF-A0A0G0WKS1-F1
#
_cell.length_a   1.000
_cell.length_b   1.000
_cell.length_c   1.000
_cell.angle_alpha   90.00
_cell.angle_beta   90.00
_cell.angle_gamma   90.00
#
_symmetry.space_group_name_H-M   'P 1'
#
loop_
_entity.id
_entity.type
_entity.pdbx_description
1 polymer ?
#
loop_
_entity_poly.entity_id
_entity_poly.type
_entity_poly.pdbx_seq_one_letter_code
_entity_poly.pdbx_strand_id
1 'polypeptide(L)'
;NNASEIQKRKLWEKTVAPEVLSGTALLGITVFHQDKEQAKNWASAIAYTLQTQGFEYTGGNVDIKIVDTPILSRWPVKPNFVMNGFLGLLVGGLLGMIWVAGKYAK
;
A
#
# COMPACT_ATOMS: atom_id res chain seq x y z
N ASN A 1 -12.98 -16.33 -8.78
CA ASN A 1 -12.69 -15.41 -7.66
C ASN A 1 -13.64 -14.22 -7.80
N ASN A 2 -14.80 -14.25 -7.15
CA ASN A 2 -15.91 -13.30 -7.40
C ASN A 2 -15.87 -12.16 -6.38
N ALA A 3 -14.76 -11.43 -6.31
CA ALA A 3 -14.71 -10.19 -5.53
C ALA A 3 -15.54 -9.11 -6.22
N SER A 4 -16.38 -8.40 -5.47
CA SER A 4 -17.15 -7.25 -5.97
C SER A 4 -16.21 -6.12 -6.43
N GLU A 5 -16.68 -5.26 -7.33
CA GLU A 5 -15.91 -4.11 -7.82
C GLU A 5 -15.46 -3.18 -6.67
N ILE A 6 -16.29 -3.02 -5.63
CA ILE A 6 -15.94 -2.26 -4.43
C ILE A 6 -14.74 -2.87 -3.70
N GLN A 7 -14.68 -4.20 -3.59
CA GLN A 7 -13.56 -4.89 -2.96
C GLN A 7 -12.28 -4.75 -3.78
N LYS A 8 -12.38 -4.85 -5.11
CA LYS A 8 -11.24 -4.64 -6.01
C LYS A 8 -10.70 -3.22 -5.91
N ARG A 9 -11.57 -2.21 -5.88
CA ARG A 9 -11.17 -0.80 -5.72
C ARG A 9 -10.49 -0.56 -4.37
N LYS A 10 -11.05 -1.09 -3.27
CA LYS A 10 -10.42 -1.01 -1.95
C LYS A 10 -9.05 -1.69 -1.90
N LEU A 11 -8.87 -2.79 -2.63
CA LEU A 11 -7.58 -3.44 -2.74
C LEU A 11 -6.61 -2.58 -3.55
N TRP A 12 -7.07 -2.00 -4.66
CA TRP A 12 -6.28 -1.10 -5.49
C TRP A 12 -5.76 0.11 -4.70
N GLU A 13 -6.63 0.77 -3.91
CA GLU A 13 -6.26 1.88 -3.01
C GLU A 13 -5.19 1.51 -1.99
N LYS A 14 -5.11 0.24 -1.58
CA LYS A 14 -4.07 -0.24 -0.64
C LYS A 14 -2.76 -0.63 -1.34
N THR A 15 -2.84 -0.91 -2.64
CA THR A 15 -1.74 -1.41 -3.46
C THR A 15 -1.02 -0.26 -4.16
N VAL A 16 -1.73 0.75 -4.65
CA VAL A 16 -1.14 1.89 -5.37
C VAL A 16 -1.39 3.16 -4.57
N ALA A 17 -0.30 3.78 -4.11
CA ALA A 17 -0.31 5.04 -3.39
C ALA A 17 0.34 6.13 -4.24
N PRO A 18 -0.45 6.95 -4.96
CA PRO A 18 0.05 8.14 -5.63
C PRO A 18 0.30 9.27 -4.62
N GLU A 19 1.37 10.04 -4.81
CA GLU A 19 1.74 11.18 -3.98
C GLU A 19 2.19 12.34 -4.87
N VAL A 20 1.58 13.51 -4.69
CA VAL A 20 2.00 14.74 -5.39
C VAL A 20 3.06 15.43 -4.54
N LEU A 21 4.26 15.60 -5.09
CA LEU A 21 5.32 16.32 -4.38
C LEU A 21 5.04 17.82 -4.46
N SER A 22 4.53 18.36 -3.36
CA SER A 22 4.11 19.76 -3.25
C SER A 22 5.25 20.72 -3.60
N GLY A 23 4.95 21.79 -4.33
CA GLY A 23 5.95 22.73 -4.82
C GLY A 23 6.75 22.22 -6.03
N THR A 24 6.44 21.03 -6.52
CA THR A 24 7.01 20.47 -7.75
C THR A 24 5.90 20.03 -8.70
N ALA A 25 6.23 19.78 -9.96
CA ALA A 25 5.33 19.14 -10.93
C ALA A 25 5.50 17.60 -10.93
N LEU A 26 6.05 17.02 -9.86
CA LEU A 26 6.36 15.59 -9.79
C LEU A 26 5.23 14.81 -9.11
N LEU A 27 4.88 13.68 -9.72
CA LEU A 27 3.98 12.67 -9.18
C LEU A 27 4.81 11.43 -8.82
N GLY A 28 4.86 11.12 -7.53
CA GLY A 28 5.38 9.86 -7.01
C GLY A 28 4.32 8.77 -7.03
N ILE A 29 4.71 7.54 -7.39
CA ILE A 29 3.82 6.38 -7.37
C ILE A 29 4.50 5.26 -6.61
N THR A 30 3.91 4.87 -5.47
CA THR A 30 4.39 3.74 -4.67
C THR A 30 3.47 2.55 -4.86
N VAL A 31 4.03 1.39 -5.22
CA VAL A 31 3.26 0.15 -5.41
C VAL A 31 3.65 -0.90 -4.37
N PHE A 32 2.65 -1.50 -3.74
CA PHE A 32 2.80 -2.54 -2.73
C PHE A 32 2.37 -3.90 -3.29
N HIS A 33 3.29 -4.86 -3.29
CA HIS A 33 2.98 -6.24 -3.68
C HIS A 33 3.79 -7.22 -2.82
N GLN A 34 3.30 -8.45 -2.66
CA GLN A 34 4.00 -9.50 -1.91
C GLN A 34 5.31 -9.91 -2.59
N ASP A 35 5.24 -10.09 -3.91
CA ASP A 35 6.41 -10.24 -4.78
C ASP A 35 6.93 -8.87 -5.22
N LYS A 36 8.23 -8.61 -4.98
CA LYS A 36 8.91 -7.36 -5.31
C LYS A 36 8.96 -7.11 -6.81
N GLU A 37 9.21 -8.15 -7.61
CA GLU A 37 9.31 -8.00 -9.07
C GLU A 37 7.95 -7.65 -9.68
N GLN A 38 6.87 -8.22 -9.14
CA GLN A 38 5.51 -7.83 -9.54
C GLN A 38 5.22 -6.36 -9.19
N ALA A 39 5.62 -5.88 -8.00
CA ALA A 39 5.47 -4.47 -7.64
C ALA A 39 6.19 -3.55 -8.63
N LYS A 40 7.42 -3.89 -9.04
CA LYS A 40 8.18 -3.15 -10.06
C LYS A 40 7.47 -3.16 -11.41
N ASN A 41 7.03 -4.33 -11.88
CA ASN A 41 6.32 -4.45 -13.16
C ASN A 41 5.03 -3.62 -13.17
N TRP A 42 4.30 -3.62 -12.06
CA TRP A 42 3.08 -2.83 -11.92
C TRP A 42 3.38 -1.33 -11.91
N ALA A 43 4.39 -0.89 -11.16
CA ALA A 43 4.81 0.51 -11.15
C ALA A 43 5.21 0.99 -12.54
N SER A 44 6.00 0.20 -13.28
CA SER A 44 6.39 0.50 -14.66
C SER A 44 5.17 0.56 -15.59
N ALA A 45 4.24 -0.39 -15.47
CA ALA A 45 3.02 -0.41 -16.29
C ALA A 45 2.14 0.80 -16.01
N ILE A 46 1.94 1.17 -14.75
CA ILE A 46 1.18 2.36 -14.37
C ILE A 46 1.83 3.62 -14.94
N ALA A 47 3.14 3.78 -14.80
CA ALA A 47 3.87 4.93 -15.34
C ALA A 47 3.74 5.01 -16.87
N TYR A 48 3.86 3.87 -17.56
CA TYR A 48 3.66 3.78 -19.02
C TYR A 48 2.23 4.14 -19.43
N THR A 49 1.22 3.63 -18.73
CA THR A 49 -0.18 3.98 -18.99
C THR A 49 -0.45 5.46 -18.78
N LEU A 50 0.11 6.07 -17.72
CA LEU A 50 -0.01 7.51 -17.49
C LEU A 50 0.69 8.32 -18.59
N GLN A 51 1.87 7.91 -19.02
CA GLN A 51 2.56 8.58 -20.13
C GLN A 51 1.80 8.47 -21.45
N THR A 52 1.20 7.31 -21.74
CA THR A 52 0.58 7.04 -23.05
C THR A 52 -0.88 7.42 -23.15
N GLN A 53 -1.64 7.38 -22.05
CA GLN A 53 -3.09 7.59 -22.01
C GLN A 53 -3.50 8.63 -20.97
N GLY A 54 -2.58 9.10 -20.12
CA GLY A 54 -2.91 10.05 -19.06
C GLY A 54 -3.47 11.37 -19.60
N PHE A 55 -3.06 11.77 -20.81
CA PHE A 55 -3.56 12.97 -21.46
C PHE A 55 -5.09 12.92 -21.69
N GLU A 56 -5.68 11.74 -21.89
CA GLU A 56 -7.13 11.57 -22.11
C GLU A 56 -7.94 11.96 -20.87
N TYR A 57 -7.31 11.90 -19.69
CA TYR A 57 -7.92 12.18 -18.40
C TYR A 57 -7.53 13.56 -17.85
N THR A 58 -6.71 14.31 -18.58
CA THR A 58 -6.34 15.69 -18.25
C THR A 58 -7.06 16.65 -19.19
N GLY A 59 -7.70 17.70 -18.66
CA GLY A 59 -8.46 18.67 -19.45
C GLY A 59 -7.62 19.61 -20.35
N GLY A 60 -6.32 19.34 -20.54
CA GLY A 60 -5.42 20.18 -21.33
C GLY A 60 -4.23 19.38 -21.87
N ASN A 61 -3.37 20.05 -22.66
CA ASN A 61 -2.13 19.45 -23.19
C ASN A 61 -1.10 19.27 -22.06
N VAL A 62 -1.25 18.19 -21.28
CA VAL A 62 -0.30 17.78 -20.26
C VAL A 62 0.61 16.69 -20.84
N ASP A 63 1.90 16.98 -20.94
CA ASP A 63 2.92 16.01 -21.34
C ASP A 63 3.48 15.33 -20.09
N ILE A 64 3.14 14.05 -19.91
CA ILE A 64 3.58 13.24 -18.77
C ILE A 64 4.87 12.51 -19.16
N LYS A 65 5.96 12.81 -18.45
CA LYS A 65 7.26 12.17 -18.66
C LYS A 65 7.68 11.36 -17.44
N ILE A 66 8.22 10.18 -17.71
CA ILE A 66 8.85 9.36 -16.68
C ILE A 66 10.19 10.01 -16.34
N VAL A 67 10.31 10.45 -15.08
CA VAL A 67 11.55 11.08 -14.57
C VAL A 67 12.51 10.00 -14.06
N ASP A 68 11.99 9.01 -13.33
CA ASP A 68 12.78 7.94 -12.71
C ASP A 68 12.16 6.56 -12.93
N THR A 69 13.00 5.53 -12.88
CA THR A 69 12.55 4.12 -12.95
C THR A 69 12.17 3.59 -11.56
N PRO A 70 11.25 2.60 -11.47
CA PRO A 70 10.85 2.06 -10.17
C PRO A 70 11.99 1.36 -9.43
N ILE A 71 12.23 1.77 -8.19
CA ILE A 71 13.22 1.17 -7.29
C ILE A 71 12.55 0.20 -6.31
N LEU A 72 13.21 -0.92 -6.03
CA LEU A 72 12.71 -1.94 -5.11
C LEU A 72 13.09 -1.61 -3.66
N SER A 73 12.11 -1.69 -2.76
CA SER A 73 12.39 -1.59 -1.32
C SER A 73 13.20 -2.79 -0.84
N ARG A 74 14.24 -2.51 -0.05
CA ARG A 74 15.03 -3.55 0.64
C ARG A 74 14.29 -4.10 1.86
N TRP A 75 13.48 -3.27 2.52
CA TRP A 75 12.78 -3.61 3.76
C TRP A 75 11.28 -3.88 3.53
N PRO A 76 10.67 -4.81 4.29
CA PRO A 76 9.23 -5.02 4.25
C PRO A 76 8.51 -3.77 4.78
N VAL A 77 7.62 -3.20 3.95
CA VAL A 77 6.91 -1.96 4.25
C VAL A 77 5.58 -2.23 4.99
N LYS A 78 5.08 -3.47 4.93
CA LYS A 78 3.88 -3.97 5.62
C LYS A 78 4.16 -5.40 6.11
N PRO A 79 3.64 -5.86 7.27
CA PRO A 79 2.65 -5.21 8.14
C PRO A 79 3.25 -4.20 9.14
N ASN A 80 2.40 -3.36 9.75
CA ASN A 80 2.82 -2.38 10.77
C ASN A 80 3.19 -3.10 12.07
N PHE A 81 4.47 -3.35 12.27
CA PHE A 81 5.01 -4.07 13.43
C PHE A 81 4.66 -3.41 14.78
N VAL A 82 4.63 -2.07 14.83
CA VAL A 82 4.33 -1.33 16.07
C VAL A 82 2.87 -1.54 16.48
N MET A 83 1.94 -1.35 15.54
CA MET A 83 0.51 -1.56 15.79
C MET A 83 0.23 -3.02 16.15
N ASN A 84 0.81 -3.96 15.41
CA ASN A 84 0.63 -5.39 15.67
C ASN A 84 1.21 -5.80 17.02
N GLY A 85 2.37 -5.24 17.41
CA GLY A 85 2.97 -5.46 18.71
C GLY A 85 2.09 -4.94 19.86
N PHE A 86 1.56 -3.73 19.73
CA PHE A 86 0.66 -3.14 20.72
C PHE A 86 -0.63 -3.95 20.88
N LEU A 87 -1.27 -4.35 19.77
CA LEU A 87 -2.45 -5.21 19.80
C LEU A 87 -2.13 -6.58 20.41
N GLY A 88 -0.97 -7.16 20.09
CA GLY A 88 -0.50 -8.40 20.69
C GLY A 88 -0.33 -8.30 22.20
N LEU A 89 0.20 -7.18 22.70
CA LEU A 89 0.32 -6.91 24.14
C LEU A 89 -1.06 -6.83 24.79
N LEU A 90 -2.00 -6.08 24.23
CA LEU A 90 -3.35 -5.95 24.78
C LEU A 90 -4.08 -7.30 24.85
N VAL A 91 -4.06 -8.06 23.75
CA VAL A 91 -4.71 -9.38 23.69
C VAL A 91 -4.02 -10.37 24.63
N GLY A 92 -2.69 -10.42 24.62
CA GLY A 92 -1.91 -11.27 25.51
C GLY A 92 -2.13 -10.93 26.98
N GLY A 93 -2.18 -9.64 27.31
CA GLY A 93 -2.47 -9.16 28.65
C GLY A 93 -3.87 -9.54 29.14
N LEU A 94 -4.89 -9.37 28.30
CA LEU A 94 -6.27 -9.78 28.60
C LEU A 94 -6.38 -11.29 28.84
N LEU A 95 -5.80 -12.11 27.94
CA LEU A 95 -5.79 -13.56 28.10
C LEU A 95 -5.03 -14.00 29.34
N GLY A 96 -3.90 -13.35 29.65
CA GLY A 96 -3.14 -13.57 30.88
C GLY A 96 -3.96 -13.27 32.13
N MET A 97 -4.67 -12.13 32.16
CA MET A 97 -5.54 -11.76 33.28
C MET A 97 -6.69 -12.77 33.46
N ILE A 98 -7.34 -13.20 32.37
CA ILE A 98 -8.39 -14.22 32.41
C ILE A 98 -7.84 -15.55 32.96
N TRP A 99 -6.66 -15.96 32.52
CA TRP A 99 -6.02 -17.20 32.96
C TRP A 99 -5.69 -17.16 34.47
N VAL A 100 -5.11 -16.05 34.92
CA VAL A 100 -4.83 -15.83 36.34
C VAL A 100 -6.13 -15.86 37.15
N ALA A 101 -7.13 -15.05 36.77
CA ALA A 101 -8.42 -15.00 37.48
C ALA A 101 -9.11 -16.37 37.53
N GLY A 102 -9.12 -17.12 36.43
CA GLY A 102 -9.69 -18.47 36.38
C GLY A 102 -8.94 -19.50 37.25
N LYS A 103 -7.64 -19.30 37.48
CA LYS A 103 -6.85 -20.13 38.40
C LYS A 103 -7.16 -19.82 39.87
N TYR A 104 -7.41 -18.56 40.22
CA TYR A 104 -7.71 -18.12 41.60
C TYR A 104 -9.20 -18.24 41.97
N ALA A 105 -10.10 -18.37 41.00
CA ALA A 105 -11.53 -18.59 41.22
C ALA A 105 -11.90 -20.08 41.41
N LYS A 106 -10.93 -21.00 41.35
CA LYS A 106 -11.03 -22.41 41.73
C LYS A 106 -10.36 -22.62 43.08
#